data_AF-A0ABD2P4Q6-F1
#
_entry.id   AF-A0ABD2P4Q6-F1
#
_cell.length_a   1.000
_cell.length_b   1.000
_cell.length_c   1.000
_cell.angle_alpha   90.00
_cell.angle_beta   90.00
_cell.angle_gamma   90.00
#
_symmetry.space_group_name_H-M   'P 1'
#
loop_
_entity.id
_entity.type
_entity.pdbx_description
1 polymer ?
#
loop_
_entity_poly.entity_id
_entity_poly.type
_entity_poly.pdbx_seq_one_letter_code
_entity_poly.pdbx_strand_id
1 'polypeptide(L)'
;MDDGSETIRVSDMNKFVVDCFMAIGVNRNHSELMAESIVGADLVGHHSHGVFRLDRFISDGQSGNLDVHSEPTITKESSATAWVDGHNALGPIVSTFCMKIAIQKAKEVGAAIVVANNSNNPGVVSNFTKLALKEGMIGFGMTNSSPLMLPSRAKEPIAGTNPISLAAPGVFGDYFLLDMATTVVSGGNIEIKYKNGEFLPNGWAVNAACLPESNADVALKSGRFLPVGSYEEHGNYKGSGLSLMVDVLCGALAGAHYSHMVGTWLKRMSAHKANVGHCYIVINPKFFAPGFEMCLTEFISAVRNTKTEQPNSHVRIAGDKGREMVKYVEEKGGIWYPNYVITMLKALAETLKLKCVAFIPKPKPVQLSPSEELAARLAAEKRIAETEQEVTVTEEDLTVPENSLDKDISFIIEDSSEWMCPLTVSGIEMQRIHSRLRETIQKYSIRSDIDIFDRKDEDSEHSDPVKLEANTSSEQLDEIFDELDTVAKTTNNLVESGKENEGKVKASETVSRQTEGGNVPENEDA
;
A
#
# COMPACT_ATOMS: atom_id res chain seq x y z
N MET A 1 -0.01 -22.50 -1.69
CA MET A 1 1.11 -22.63 -0.72
C MET A 1 0.63 -22.08 0.60
N ASP A 2 0.94 -22.75 1.72
CA ASP A 2 0.61 -22.25 3.06
C ASP A 2 1.55 -21.07 3.36
N ASP A 3 1.06 -19.84 3.18
CA ASP A 3 1.82 -18.60 3.42
C ASP A 3 1.97 -18.28 4.92
N GLY A 4 1.55 -19.20 5.80
CA GLY A 4 1.57 -19.02 7.25
C GLY A 4 0.53 -18.01 7.76
N SER A 5 -0.41 -17.58 6.92
CA SER A 5 -1.53 -16.76 7.36
C SER A 5 -2.51 -17.57 8.22
N GLU A 6 -3.17 -16.92 9.18
CA GLU A 6 -4.17 -17.52 10.04
C GLU A 6 -5.44 -16.70 10.06
N THR A 7 -6.59 -17.38 10.06
CA THR A 7 -7.91 -16.72 10.12
C THR A 7 -8.37 -16.60 11.57
N ILE A 8 -8.82 -15.40 11.95
CA ILE A 8 -9.34 -15.09 13.28
C ILE A 8 -10.76 -14.53 13.14
N ARG A 9 -11.70 -15.04 13.94
CA ARG A 9 -13.06 -14.50 13.97
C ARG A 9 -13.04 -13.05 14.41
N VAL A 10 -13.85 -12.22 13.77
CA VAL A 10 -13.97 -10.79 14.05
C VAL A 10 -14.30 -10.53 15.54
N SER A 11 -15.16 -11.35 16.13
CA SER A 11 -15.52 -11.26 17.56
C SER A 11 -14.35 -11.58 18.50
N ASP A 12 -13.55 -12.59 18.18
CA ASP A 12 -12.38 -12.98 18.98
C ASP A 12 -11.30 -11.91 18.90
N MET A 13 -11.08 -11.32 17.71
CA MET A 13 -10.15 -10.20 17.55
C MET A 13 -10.60 -8.96 18.30
N ASN A 14 -11.88 -8.57 18.18
CA ASN A 14 -12.42 -7.43 18.93
C ASN A 14 -12.21 -7.61 20.43
N LYS A 15 -12.54 -8.78 20.96
CA LYS A 15 -12.34 -9.08 22.38
C LYS A 15 -10.88 -8.93 22.79
N PHE A 16 -9.95 -9.48 22.01
CA PHE A 16 -8.53 -9.36 22.32
C PHE A 16 -8.03 -7.91 22.30
N VAL A 17 -8.44 -7.12 21.31
CA VAL A 17 -8.10 -5.70 21.25
C VAL A 17 -8.64 -4.94 22.48
N VAL A 18 -9.89 -5.21 22.88
CA VAL A 18 -10.47 -4.65 24.12
C VAL A 18 -9.62 -5.04 25.33
N ASP A 19 -9.29 -6.32 25.49
CA ASP A 19 -8.50 -6.83 26.61
C ASP A 19 -7.10 -6.18 26.65
N CYS A 20 -6.46 -5.96 25.50
CA CYS A 20 -5.17 -5.26 25.40
C CYS A 20 -5.23 -3.82 25.90
N PHE A 21 -6.23 -3.03 25.50
CA PHE A 21 -6.37 -1.64 25.96
C PHE A 21 -6.75 -1.56 27.43
N MET A 22 -7.61 -2.45 27.91
CA MET A 22 -7.93 -2.55 29.34
C MET A 22 -6.70 -2.90 30.19
N ALA A 23 -5.80 -3.75 29.68
CA ALA A 23 -4.56 -4.13 30.38
C ALA A 23 -3.60 -2.94 30.60
N ILE A 24 -3.71 -1.88 29.79
CA ILE A 24 -2.93 -0.63 29.97
C ILE A 24 -3.76 0.49 30.63
N GLY A 25 -4.93 0.18 31.19
CA GLY A 25 -5.72 1.12 32.00
C GLY A 25 -6.78 1.92 31.25
N VAL A 26 -6.99 1.68 29.95
CA VAL A 26 -8.10 2.30 29.20
C VAL A 26 -9.42 1.74 29.72
N ASN A 27 -10.43 2.61 29.91
CA ASN A 27 -11.74 2.15 30.36
C ASN A 27 -12.42 1.26 29.30
N ARG A 28 -13.43 0.48 29.70
CA ARG A 28 -14.11 -0.48 28.82
C ARG A 28 -14.70 0.16 27.57
N ASN A 29 -15.46 1.26 27.73
CA ASN A 29 -16.13 1.93 26.62
C ASN A 29 -15.12 2.43 25.58
N HIS A 30 -14.02 3.01 26.04
CA HIS A 30 -12.92 3.45 25.18
C HIS A 30 -12.19 2.30 24.50
N SER A 31 -11.97 1.21 25.23
CA SER A 31 -11.37 -0.01 24.67
C SER A 31 -12.23 -0.61 23.56
N GLU A 32 -13.56 -0.57 23.71
CA GLU A 32 -14.52 -0.98 22.69
C GLU A 32 -14.47 -0.06 21.46
N LEU A 33 -14.40 1.27 21.63
CA LEU A 33 -14.21 2.20 20.51
C LEU A 33 -12.87 2.00 19.78
N MET A 34 -11.81 1.70 20.52
CA MET A 34 -10.51 1.36 19.92
C MET A 34 -10.60 0.07 19.10
N ALA A 35 -11.25 -0.97 19.64
CA ALA A 35 -11.46 -2.23 18.95
C ALA A 35 -12.31 -2.04 17.67
N GLU A 36 -13.40 -1.28 17.75
CA GLU A 36 -14.22 -0.93 16.59
C GLU A 36 -13.39 -0.21 15.52
N SER A 37 -12.50 0.72 15.90
CA SER A 37 -11.68 1.44 14.93
C SER A 37 -10.63 0.53 14.27
N ILE A 38 -9.87 -0.22 15.08
CA ILE A 38 -8.76 -1.07 14.63
C ILE A 38 -9.29 -2.26 13.82
N VAL A 39 -10.23 -3.03 14.39
CA VAL A 39 -10.79 -4.20 13.69
C VAL A 39 -11.66 -3.75 12.51
N GLY A 40 -12.36 -2.61 12.65
CA GLY A 40 -13.13 -2.00 11.56
C GLY A 40 -12.28 -1.66 10.34
N ALA A 41 -11.02 -1.24 10.53
CA ALA A 41 -10.09 -1.01 9.44
C ALA A 41 -9.75 -2.31 8.68
N ASP A 42 -9.48 -3.39 9.41
CA ASP A 42 -9.21 -4.70 8.80
C ASP A 42 -10.41 -5.28 8.05
N LEU A 43 -11.63 -5.09 8.59
CA LEU A 43 -12.88 -5.54 7.96
C LEU A 43 -13.08 -5.00 6.54
N VAL A 44 -12.63 -3.78 6.27
CA VAL A 44 -12.74 -3.13 4.96
C VAL A 44 -11.44 -3.19 4.14
N GLY A 45 -10.42 -3.91 4.63
CA GLY A 45 -9.17 -4.14 3.91
C GLY A 45 -8.14 -3.01 4.04
N HIS A 46 -8.28 -2.16 5.07
CA HIS A 46 -7.31 -1.12 5.42
C HIS A 46 -6.32 -1.62 6.47
N HIS A 47 -5.67 -2.75 6.19
CA HIS A 47 -4.79 -3.46 7.14
C HIS A 47 -3.65 -2.62 7.72
N SER A 48 -3.16 -1.62 6.98
CA SER A 48 -2.13 -0.69 7.46
C SER A 48 -2.57 0.19 8.64
N HIS A 49 -3.87 0.24 8.94
CA HIS A 49 -4.45 0.98 10.07
C HIS A 49 -5.21 0.07 11.04
N GLY A 50 -5.23 -1.24 10.77
CA GLY A 50 -5.91 -2.23 11.61
C GLY A 50 -5.00 -2.79 12.71
N VAL A 51 -5.17 -4.08 13.01
CA VAL A 51 -4.47 -4.80 14.09
C VAL A 51 -2.95 -4.72 13.95
N PHE A 52 -2.44 -4.53 12.74
CA PHE A 52 -1.03 -4.21 12.49
C PHE A 52 -0.49 -3.03 13.31
N ARG A 53 -1.36 -2.14 13.81
CA ARG A 53 -1.02 -0.97 14.65
C ARG A 53 -1.18 -1.20 16.15
N LEU A 54 -1.68 -2.36 16.57
CA LEU A 54 -2.00 -2.59 17.97
C LEU A 54 -0.78 -2.45 18.88
N ASP A 55 0.36 -3.03 18.51
CA ASP A 55 1.61 -2.95 19.28
C ASP A 55 2.03 -1.50 19.52
N ARG A 56 1.92 -0.67 18.48
CA ARG A 56 2.26 0.75 18.54
C ARG A 56 1.34 1.50 19.49
N PHE A 57 0.03 1.31 19.40
CA PHE A 57 -0.92 1.96 20.31
C PHE A 57 -0.67 1.57 21.77
N ILE A 58 -0.41 0.28 22.03
CA ILE A 58 -0.11 -0.21 23.38
C ILE A 58 1.20 0.42 23.89
N SER A 59 2.25 0.44 23.07
CA SER A 59 3.54 1.03 23.43
C SER A 59 3.44 2.56 23.67
N ASP A 60 2.69 3.28 22.85
CA ASP A 60 2.50 4.73 23.00
C ASP A 60 1.68 5.05 24.26
N GLY A 61 0.71 4.22 24.63
CA GLY A 61 -0.02 4.34 25.89
C GLY A 61 0.83 4.06 27.12
N GLN A 62 1.65 3.01 27.10
CA GLN A 62 2.55 2.66 28.21
C GLN A 62 3.67 3.67 28.43
N SER A 63 4.14 4.32 27.35
CA SER A 63 5.20 5.34 27.41
C SER A 63 4.69 6.73 27.75
N GLY A 64 3.37 6.93 27.83
CA GLY A 64 2.75 8.24 28.12
C GLY A 64 2.77 9.21 26.94
N ASN A 65 3.05 8.74 25.72
CA ASN A 65 2.96 9.57 24.50
C ASN A 65 1.51 9.98 24.24
N LEU A 66 0.56 9.13 24.63
CA LEU A 66 -0.87 9.41 24.69
C LEU A 66 -1.38 9.17 26.12
N ASP A 67 -2.48 9.84 26.47
CA ASP A 67 -3.14 9.67 27.76
C ASP A 67 -4.30 8.66 27.65
N VAL A 68 -4.12 7.51 28.30
CA VAL A 68 -5.07 6.38 28.28
C VAL A 68 -6.32 6.61 29.14
N HIS A 69 -6.31 7.63 30.02
CA HIS A 69 -7.40 7.95 30.93
C HIS A 69 -8.15 9.24 30.56
N SER A 70 -7.64 9.96 29.58
CA SER A 70 -8.14 11.26 29.19
C SER A 70 -9.45 11.22 28.41
N GLU A 71 -10.25 12.27 28.57
CA GLU A 71 -11.57 12.45 27.96
C GLU A 71 -11.59 13.79 27.21
N PRO A 72 -12.07 13.85 25.96
CA PRO A 72 -12.19 15.11 25.22
C PRO A 72 -13.23 16.04 25.84
N THR A 73 -13.00 17.35 25.77
CA THR A 73 -13.93 18.37 26.28
C THR A 73 -14.21 19.46 25.27
N ILE A 74 -15.43 20.00 25.26
CA ILE A 74 -15.77 21.18 24.46
C ILE A 74 -15.18 22.42 25.13
N THR A 75 -14.32 23.13 24.41
CA THR A 75 -13.68 24.38 24.86
C THR A 75 -14.50 25.61 24.44
N LYS A 76 -15.15 25.55 23.28
CA LYS A 76 -16.02 26.61 22.76
C LYS A 76 -17.08 26.02 21.84
N GLU A 77 -18.29 26.56 21.87
CA GLU A 77 -19.35 26.13 20.95
C GLU A 77 -20.32 27.24 20.54
N SER A 78 -21.03 26.99 19.43
CA SER A 78 -22.21 27.71 18.98
C SER A 78 -23.25 26.70 18.46
N SER A 79 -24.36 27.17 17.89
CA SER A 79 -25.40 26.28 17.35
C SER A 79 -24.87 25.33 16.26
N ALA A 80 -23.93 25.79 15.42
CA ALA A 80 -23.41 25.02 14.28
C ALA A 80 -21.93 24.63 14.43
N THR A 81 -21.26 25.01 15.52
CA THR A 81 -19.81 24.75 15.66
C THR A 81 -19.42 24.29 17.06
N ALA A 82 -18.34 23.52 17.14
CA ALA A 82 -17.64 23.27 18.40
C ALA A 82 -16.12 23.17 18.19
N TRP A 83 -15.38 23.61 19.19
CA TRP A 83 -13.93 23.43 19.32
C TRP A 83 -13.65 22.56 20.53
N VAL A 84 -12.93 21.47 20.32
CA VAL A 84 -12.70 20.40 21.31
C VAL A 84 -11.21 20.32 21.64
N ASP A 85 -10.90 20.27 22.93
CA ASP A 85 -9.58 19.84 23.41
C ASP A 85 -9.60 18.32 23.63
N GLY A 86 -8.72 17.62 22.93
CA GLY A 86 -8.57 16.17 23.02
C GLY A 86 -7.80 15.70 24.25
N HIS A 87 -7.16 16.60 25.02
CA HIS A 87 -6.41 16.27 26.24
C HIS A 87 -5.38 15.14 26.08
N ASN A 88 -4.77 15.05 24.90
CA ASN A 88 -3.87 13.98 24.48
C ASN A 88 -4.47 12.56 24.53
N ALA A 89 -5.80 12.44 24.50
CA ALA A 89 -6.50 11.16 24.48
C ALA A 89 -6.27 10.36 23.19
N LEU A 90 -6.73 9.11 23.17
CA LEU A 90 -6.68 8.25 21.98
C LEU A 90 -7.52 8.88 20.85
N GLY A 91 -6.96 8.91 19.63
CA GLY A 91 -7.58 9.53 18.47
C GLY A 91 -9.02 9.05 18.21
N PRO A 92 -9.31 7.74 18.20
CA PRO A 92 -10.67 7.25 17.98
C PRO A 92 -11.71 7.76 18.98
N ILE A 93 -11.32 8.05 20.23
CA ILE A 93 -12.21 8.62 21.25
C ILE A 93 -12.56 10.06 20.87
N VAL A 94 -11.54 10.89 20.62
CA VAL A 94 -11.71 12.30 20.27
C VAL A 94 -12.52 12.45 18.98
N SER A 95 -12.22 11.64 17.98
CA SER A 95 -12.92 11.62 16.70
C SER A 95 -14.39 11.20 16.82
N THR A 96 -14.67 10.17 17.61
CA THR A 96 -16.05 9.73 17.89
C THR A 96 -16.83 10.81 18.63
N PHE A 97 -16.21 11.45 19.62
CA PHE A 97 -16.81 12.56 20.37
C PHE A 97 -17.16 13.73 19.45
N CYS A 98 -16.22 14.17 18.61
CA CYS A 98 -16.42 15.29 17.69
C CYS A 98 -17.52 14.99 16.66
N MET A 99 -17.50 13.80 16.06
CA MET A 99 -18.52 13.40 15.09
C MET A 99 -19.92 13.35 15.71
N LYS A 100 -20.06 12.80 16.94
CA LYS A 100 -21.35 12.77 17.64
C LYS A 100 -21.89 14.18 17.92
N ILE A 101 -21.03 15.12 18.30
CA ILE A 101 -21.41 16.53 18.47
C ILE A 101 -21.86 17.15 17.13
N ALA A 102 -21.11 16.91 16.06
CA ALA A 102 -21.45 17.41 14.73
C ALA A 102 -22.81 16.87 14.25
N ILE A 103 -23.06 15.57 14.44
CA ILE A 103 -24.35 14.92 14.15
C ILE A 103 -25.48 15.58 14.94
N GLN A 104 -25.30 15.76 16.25
CA GLN A 104 -26.33 16.37 17.10
C GLN A 104 -26.67 17.79 16.62
N LYS A 105 -25.67 18.64 16.39
CA LYS A 105 -25.87 20.02 15.93
C LYS A 105 -26.48 20.07 14.53
N ALA A 106 -26.04 19.20 13.61
CA ALA A 106 -26.59 19.15 12.25
C ALA A 106 -28.07 18.71 12.21
N LYS A 107 -28.55 17.92 13.18
CA LYS A 107 -29.99 17.63 13.34
C LYS A 107 -30.80 18.89 13.62
N GLU A 108 -30.23 19.84 14.34
CA GLU A 108 -30.92 21.06 14.78
C GLU A 108 -30.88 22.18 13.74
N VAL A 109 -29.70 22.42 13.14
CA VAL A 109 -29.46 23.60 12.28
C VAL A 109 -29.03 23.27 10.85
N GLY A 110 -29.14 22.00 10.44
CA GLY A 110 -28.92 21.55 9.07
C GLY A 110 -27.47 21.23 8.71
N ALA A 111 -26.49 21.91 9.31
CA ALA A 111 -25.07 21.56 9.16
C ALA A 111 -24.25 21.97 10.39
N ALA A 112 -23.18 21.23 10.67
CA ALA A 112 -22.27 21.55 11.76
C ALA A 112 -20.80 21.23 11.44
N ILE A 113 -19.89 22.01 12.02
CA ILE A 113 -18.43 21.84 11.90
C ILE A 113 -17.84 21.71 13.30
N VAL A 114 -17.12 20.63 13.57
CA VAL A 114 -16.42 20.41 14.83
C VAL A 114 -14.94 20.19 14.55
N VAL A 115 -14.09 20.94 15.22
CA VAL A 115 -12.63 20.82 15.13
C VAL A 115 -12.04 20.45 16.48
N ALA A 116 -10.98 19.66 16.48
CA ALA A 116 -10.28 19.25 17.69
C ALA A 116 -8.77 19.44 17.57
N ASN A 117 -8.14 19.81 18.68
CA ASN A 117 -6.69 19.80 18.85
C ASN A 117 -6.28 18.85 19.98
N ASN A 118 -4.97 18.78 20.23
CA ASN A 118 -4.37 18.02 21.32
C ASN A 118 -4.84 16.55 21.31
N SER A 119 -4.90 15.95 20.12
CA SER A 119 -5.31 14.57 19.92
C SER A 119 -4.16 13.72 19.34
N ASN A 120 -4.48 12.46 19.05
CA ASN A 120 -3.60 11.47 18.45
C ASN A 120 -4.20 10.89 17.16
N ASN A 121 -3.45 10.02 16.49
CA ASN A 121 -3.88 9.37 15.24
C ASN A 121 -5.24 8.65 15.44
N PRO A 122 -6.28 8.97 14.64
CA PRO A 122 -7.61 8.39 14.80
C PRO A 122 -7.80 7.07 14.04
N GLY A 123 -6.79 6.63 13.28
CA GLY A 123 -6.89 5.48 12.40
C GLY A 123 -7.61 5.83 11.10
N VAL A 124 -8.53 4.95 10.68
CA VAL A 124 -9.30 5.11 9.44
C VAL A 124 -10.40 6.16 9.63
N VAL A 125 -10.36 7.24 8.85
CA VAL A 125 -11.28 8.38 9.04
C VAL A 125 -12.73 7.99 8.75
N SER A 126 -12.95 7.06 7.82
CA SER A 126 -14.30 6.58 7.52
C SER A 126 -14.99 5.83 8.64
N ASN A 127 -14.27 5.35 9.66
CA ASN A 127 -14.90 4.80 10.87
C ASN A 127 -15.81 5.85 11.55
N PHE A 128 -15.44 7.12 11.46
CA PHE A 128 -16.20 8.21 12.06
C PHE A 128 -17.25 8.77 11.10
N THR A 129 -16.93 8.98 9.81
CA THR A 129 -17.93 9.51 8.86
C THR A 129 -19.12 8.54 8.66
N LYS A 130 -18.90 7.23 8.86
CA LYS A 130 -19.98 6.22 8.92
C LYS A 130 -20.99 6.46 10.06
N LEU A 131 -20.62 7.18 11.13
CA LEU A 131 -21.59 7.52 12.19
C LEU A 131 -22.67 8.48 11.66
N ALA A 132 -22.30 9.46 10.83
CA ALA A 132 -23.26 10.34 10.19
C ALA A 132 -24.10 9.58 9.14
N LEU A 133 -23.46 8.68 8.39
CA LEU A 133 -24.13 7.80 7.43
C LEU A 133 -25.26 6.99 8.09
N LYS A 134 -25.01 6.39 9.27
CA LYS A 134 -26.00 5.64 10.05
C LYS A 134 -27.20 6.48 10.48
N GLU A 135 -27.02 7.78 10.61
CA GLU A 135 -28.06 8.75 10.99
C GLU A 135 -28.78 9.37 9.78
N GLY A 136 -28.52 8.87 8.56
CA GLY A 136 -29.09 9.42 7.33
C GLY A 136 -28.54 10.80 6.98
N MET A 137 -27.30 11.10 7.37
CA MET A 137 -26.64 12.39 7.12
C MET A 137 -25.34 12.21 6.34
N ILE A 138 -24.89 13.28 5.70
CA ILE A 138 -23.59 13.33 5.02
C ILE A 138 -22.53 13.64 6.09
N GLY A 139 -21.51 12.80 6.19
CA GLY A 139 -20.38 12.99 7.08
C GLY A 139 -19.10 13.25 6.30
N PHE A 140 -18.37 14.29 6.70
CA PHE A 140 -17.04 14.62 6.21
C PHE A 140 -16.04 14.54 7.36
N GLY A 141 -14.84 14.02 7.12
CA GLY A 141 -13.81 13.88 8.13
C GLY A 141 -12.43 14.09 7.55
N MET A 142 -11.58 14.77 8.32
CA MET A 142 -10.19 15.03 7.99
C MET A 142 -9.33 14.98 9.25
N THR A 143 -8.07 14.64 9.09
CA THR A 143 -7.04 14.73 10.14
C THR A 143 -5.69 15.05 9.50
N ASN A 144 -4.82 15.77 10.19
CA ASN A 144 -3.44 15.96 9.73
C ASN A 144 -2.49 14.94 10.33
N SER A 145 -1.29 14.80 9.77
CA SER A 145 -0.30 13.83 10.25
C SER A 145 1.14 14.33 10.12
N SER A 146 2.08 13.50 10.57
CA SER A 146 3.52 13.79 10.53
C SER A 146 3.99 14.21 9.13
N PRO A 147 4.99 15.09 9.01
CA PRO A 147 5.50 15.56 7.72
C PRO A 147 6.16 14.42 6.94
N LEU A 148 5.42 13.86 5.98
CA LEU A 148 5.79 12.69 5.18
C LEU A 148 5.56 12.91 3.68
N MET A 149 4.83 13.96 3.32
CA MET A 149 4.51 14.30 1.94
C MET A 149 5.43 15.43 1.47
N LEU A 150 5.93 15.28 0.23
CA LEU A 150 6.57 16.34 -0.53
C LEU A 150 5.51 17.08 -1.36
N PRO A 151 5.16 18.34 -1.02
CA PRO A 151 4.36 19.16 -1.92
C PRO A 151 5.05 19.33 -3.28
N SER A 152 4.25 19.68 -4.29
CA SER A 152 4.73 19.98 -5.64
C SER A 152 5.95 20.92 -5.60
N ARG A 153 7.03 20.50 -6.28
CA ARG A 153 8.34 21.20 -6.36
C ARG A 153 9.11 21.36 -5.05
N ALA A 154 8.67 20.71 -3.96
CA ALA A 154 9.43 20.67 -2.71
C ALA A 154 10.51 19.56 -2.74
N LYS A 155 11.59 19.78 -1.99
CA LYS A 155 12.66 18.79 -1.74
C LYS A 155 12.62 18.20 -0.33
N GLU A 156 11.87 18.83 0.57
CA GLU A 156 11.74 18.47 1.97
C GLU A 156 10.28 18.18 2.33
N PRO A 157 10.00 17.07 3.02
CA PRO A 157 8.64 16.73 3.40
C PRO A 157 8.16 17.72 4.46
N ILE A 158 6.95 18.25 4.27
CA ILE A 158 6.41 19.30 5.14
C ILE A 158 4.94 19.13 5.47
N ALA A 159 4.19 18.33 4.71
CA ALA A 159 2.79 18.04 5.00
C ALA A 159 2.61 16.56 5.32
N GLY A 160 1.50 16.22 5.98
CA GLY A 160 1.17 14.83 6.24
C GLY A 160 0.52 14.13 5.05
N THR A 161 0.23 12.85 5.25
CA THR A 161 -0.64 12.07 4.35
C THR A 161 -2.09 12.56 4.39
N ASN A 162 -2.45 13.36 5.40
CA ASN A 162 -3.61 14.23 5.51
C ASN A 162 -4.87 13.68 4.81
N PRO A 163 -5.49 12.62 5.37
CA PRO A 163 -6.62 11.96 4.71
C PRO A 163 -7.90 12.79 4.72
N ILE A 164 -8.76 12.49 3.74
CA ILE A 164 -10.09 13.08 3.54
C ILE A 164 -11.10 11.93 3.38
N SER A 165 -12.19 11.99 4.14
CA SER A 165 -13.30 11.05 4.02
C SER A 165 -14.63 11.78 3.85
N LEU A 166 -15.49 11.22 2.98
CA LEU A 166 -16.88 11.63 2.80
C LEU A 166 -17.76 10.38 2.76
N ALA A 167 -18.79 10.32 3.61
CA ALA A 167 -19.82 9.30 3.58
C ALA A 167 -21.20 9.94 3.36
N ALA A 168 -22.02 9.37 2.47
CA ALA A 168 -23.36 9.87 2.16
C ALA A 168 -24.36 8.72 1.91
N PRO A 169 -25.57 8.80 2.49
CA PRO A 169 -26.58 7.73 2.42
C PRO A 169 -27.36 7.75 1.11
N GLY A 170 -27.55 6.58 0.51
CA GLY A 170 -28.53 6.31 -0.54
C GLY A 170 -29.74 5.54 0.01
N VAL A 171 -30.67 5.20 -0.88
CA VAL A 171 -31.80 4.32 -0.56
C VAL A 171 -31.39 2.83 -0.56
N PHE A 172 -32.20 1.97 0.06
CA PHE A 172 -32.01 0.51 0.12
C PHE A 172 -30.65 0.05 0.68
N GLY A 173 -30.01 0.87 1.50
CA GLY A 173 -28.72 0.57 2.11
C GLY A 173 -27.51 0.82 1.19
N ASP A 174 -27.70 1.42 0.00
CA ASP A 174 -26.57 1.90 -0.80
C ASP A 174 -25.96 3.17 -0.18
N TYR A 175 -24.69 3.44 -0.48
CA TYR A 175 -23.98 4.60 0.04
C TYR A 175 -22.74 4.93 -0.78
N PHE A 176 -22.40 6.22 -0.80
CA PHE A 176 -21.09 6.68 -1.25
C PHE A 176 -20.16 6.80 -0.05
N LEU A 177 -18.96 6.24 -0.13
CA LEU A 177 -17.95 6.37 0.93
C LEU A 177 -16.54 6.49 0.35
N LEU A 178 -16.04 7.72 0.33
CA LEU A 178 -14.65 8.02 0.03
C LEU A 178 -13.86 8.05 1.33
N ASP A 179 -12.69 7.42 1.31
CA ASP A 179 -11.68 7.52 2.36
C ASP A 179 -10.31 7.36 1.72
N MET A 180 -9.54 8.44 1.68
CA MET A 180 -8.29 8.49 0.94
C MET A 180 -7.26 9.36 1.65
N ALA A 181 -5.99 8.93 1.60
CA ALA A 181 -4.88 9.83 1.84
C ALA A 181 -4.77 10.86 0.69
N THR A 182 -4.15 12.00 0.96
CA THR A 182 -3.77 12.97 -0.08
C THR A 182 -2.41 12.67 -0.71
N THR A 183 -1.70 11.66 -0.18
CA THR A 183 -0.61 10.93 -0.85
C THR A 183 -1.14 9.82 -1.75
N VAL A 184 -0.34 9.39 -2.73
CA VAL A 184 -0.68 8.26 -3.62
C VAL A 184 -0.95 6.99 -2.82
N VAL A 185 -0.22 6.82 -1.73
CA VAL A 185 -0.29 5.67 -0.84
C VAL A 185 -0.12 6.12 0.62
N SER A 186 -0.66 5.36 1.58
CA SER A 186 -0.40 5.60 2.99
C SER A 186 1.01 5.12 3.37
N GLY A 187 1.65 5.78 4.35
CA GLY A 187 2.93 5.33 4.88
C GLY A 187 2.88 3.90 5.45
N GLY A 188 1.73 3.49 5.99
CA GLY A 188 1.56 2.12 6.49
C GLY A 188 1.51 1.05 5.40
N ASN A 189 1.05 1.38 4.18
CA ASN A 189 1.13 0.44 3.06
C ASN A 189 2.58 0.27 2.56
N ILE A 190 3.39 1.33 2.63
CA ILE A 190 4.84 1.24 2.37
C ILE A 190 5.50 0.35 3.43
N GLU A 191 5.10 0.46 4.70
CA GLU A 191 5.60 -0.42 5.76
C GLU A 191 5.20 -1.89 5.55
N ILE A 192 3.99 -2.16 5.07
CA ILE A 192 3.59 -3.52 4.69
C ILE A 192 4.49 -4.06 3.57
N LYS A 193 4.77 -3.26 2.53
CA LYS A 193 5.72 -3.65 1.46
C LYS A 193 7.10 -3.96 2.02
N TYR A 194 7.61 -3.11 2.93
CA TYR A 194 8.87 -3.36 3.64
C TYR A 194 8.85 -4.68 4.42
N LYS A 195 7.79 -4.94 5.19
CA LYS A 195 7.65 -6.19 5.96
C LYS A 195 7.58 -7.44 5.10
N ASN A 196 7.04 -7.31 3.89
CA ASN A 196 6.95 -8.39 2.92
C ASN A 196 8.22 -8.52 2.05
N GLY A 197 9.20 -7.62 2.19
CA GLY A 197 10.38 -7.58 1.31
C GLY A 197 10.05 -7.21 -0.14
N GLU A 198 8.96 -6.49 -0.35
CA GLU A 198 8.46 -6.11 -1.68
C GLU A 198 8.93 -4.71 -2.09
N PHE A 199 9.20 -4.52 -3.39
CA PHE A 199 9.48 -3.21 -3.96
C PHE A 199 8.23 -2.32 -4.03
N LEU A 200 8.46 -1.01 -3.97
CA LEU A 200 7.43 0.01 -4.16
C LEU A 200 7.19 0.27 -5.66
N PRO A 201 5.93 0.44 -6.08
CA PRO A 201 5.63 0.99 -7.39
C PRO A 201 6.20 2.40 -7.58
N ASN A 202 6.60 2.71 -8.81
CA ASN A 202 7.02 4.06 -9.19
C ASN A 202 5.93 5.10 -8.87
N GLY A 203 6.35 6.28 -8.41
CA GLY A 203 5.45 7.38 -8.09
C GLY A 203 4.86 7.35 -6.69
N TRP A 204 5.23 6.39 -5.82
CA TRP A 204 4.85 6.38 -4.41
C TRP A 204 5.77 7.26 -3.55
N ALA A 205 7.09 7.18 -3.79
CA ALA A 205 8.10 7.89 -3.02
C ALA A 205 9.29 8.30 -3.90
N VAL A 206 10.11 9.21 -3.39
CA VAL A 206 11.37 9.63 -3.99
C VAL A 206 12.50 9.65 -2.97
N ASN A 207 13.74 9.51 -3.43
CA ASN A 207 14.91 9.61 -2.57
C ASN A 207 15.33 11.07 -2.31
N ALA A 208 16.47 11.29 -1.64
CA ALA A 208 16.96 12.63 -1.30
C ALA A 208 17.33 13.51 -2.52
N ALA A 209 17.57 12.90 -3.67
CA ALA A 209 17.80 13.58 -4.95
C ALA A 209 16.49 13.85 -5.73
N CYS A 210 15.33 13.52 -5.15
CA CYS A 210 14.02 13.58 -5.79
C CYS A 210 13.87 12.64 -7.01
N LEU A 211 14.66 11.56 -7.05
CA LEU A 211 14.50 10.50 -8.05
C LEU A 211 13.54 9.41 -7.54
N PRO A 212 12.83 8.68 -8.42
CA PRO A 212 11.93 7.60 -8.01
C PRO A 212 12.60 6.60 -7.06
N GLU A 213 11.88 6.22 -6.00
CA GLU A 213 12.39 5.29 -4.98
C GLU A 213 11.52 4.02 -4.92
N SER A 214 12.13 2.86 -5.17
CA SER A 214 11.48 1.55 -5.13
C SER A 214 11.80 0.76 -3.87
N ASN A 215 12.85 1.11 -3.11
CA ASN A 215 13.19 0.45 -1.86
C ASN A 215 12.33 0.98 -0.71
N ALA A 216 11.52 0.09 -0.13
CA ALA A 216 10.57 0.45 0.93
C ALA A 216 11.26 0.96 2.21
N ASP A 217 12.44 0.44 2.57
CA ASP A 217 13.20 0.88 3.74
C ASP A 217 13.74 2.32 3.54
N VAL A 218 14.30 2.60 2.36
CA VAL A 218 14.79 3.95 2.01
C VAL A 218 13.64 4.95 1.98
N ALA A 219 12.49 4.58 1.42
CA ALA A 219 11.29 5.41 1.41
C ALA A 219 10.79 5.72 2.83
N LEU A 220 10.71 4.73 3.73
CA LEU A 220 10.28 4.94 5.12
C LEU A 220 11.25 5.83 5.89
N LYS A 221 12.56 5.62 5.74
CA LYS A 221 13.60 6.41 6.40
C LYS A 221 13.61 7.86 5.92
N SER A 222 13.36 8.08 4.63
CA SER A 222 13.34 9.41 4.04
C SER A 222 12.05 10.17 4.31
N GLY A 223 10.91 9.49 4.44
CA GLY A 223 9.60 10.11 4.63
C GLY A 223 9.23 11.04 3.47
N ARG A 224 9.63 10.71 2.24
CA ARG A 224 9.46 11.54 1.03
C ARG A 224 8.41 10.95 0.10
N PHE A 225 7.16 10.94 0.56
CA PHE A 225 6.03 10.39 -0.19
C PHE A 225 5.45 11.41 -1.15
N LEU A 226 4.99 10.94 -2.31
CA LEU A 226 4.41 11.79 -3.33
C LEU A 226 2.90 11.98 -3.12
N PRO A 227 2.37 13.18 -3.42
CA PRO A 227 0.95 13.49 -3.33
C PRO A 227 0.18 12.78 -4.45
N VAL A 228 -1.15 12.68 -4.34
CA VAL A 228 -2.00 12.22 -5.45
C VAL A 228 -1.70 13.04 -6.71
N GLY A 229 -1.50 12.33 -7.81
CA GLY A 229 -0.93 12.91 -9.04
C GLY A 229 0.59 12.80 -9.10
N SER A 230 1.26 12.11 -8.19
CA SER A 230 2.70 11.76 -8.19
C SER A 230 3.65 12.88 -8.63
N TYR A 231 3.93 12.99 -9.93
CA TYR A 231 4.86 13.94 -10.54
C TYR A 231 4.12 15.15 -11.12
N GLU A 232 4.85 16.23 -11.43
CA GLU A 232 4.24 17.49 -11.86
C GLU A 232 3.36 17.33 -13.12
N GLU A 233 3.84 16.54 -14.09
CA GLU A 233 3.12 16.20 -15.33
C GLU A 233 1.80 15.46 -15.11
N HIS A 234 1.67 14.75 -13.99
CA HIS A 234 0.46 14.02 -13.58
C HIS A 234 -0.43 14.84 -12.64
N GLY A 235 -0.09 16.11 -12.39
CA GLY A 235 -0.92 17.04 -11.62
C GLY A 235 -0.77 16.94 -10.11
N ASN A 236 0.44 16.60 -9.62
CA ASN A 236 0.75 16.45 -8.19
C ASN A 236 0.42 17.67 -7.30
N TYR A 237 0.30 18.86 -7.90
CA TYR A 237 -0.14 20.08 -7.22
C TYR A 237 -1.57 19.99 -6.69
N LYS A 238 -2.42 19.13 -7.29
CA LYS A 238 -3.78 18.86 -6.82
C LYS A 238 -3.76 18.12 -5.49
N GLY A 239 -3.03 17.01 -5.39
CA GLY A 239 -2.87 16.27 -4.14
C GLY A 239 -2.16 17.11 -3.06
N SER A 240 -1.16 17.90 -3.48
CA SER A 240 -0.48 18.85 -2.59
C SER A 240 -1.46 19.88 -2.00
N GLY A 241 -2.30 20.49 -2.85
CA GLY A 241 -3.30 21.46 -2.42
C GLY A 241 -4.33 20.87 -1.47
N LEU A 242 -4.79 19.64 -1.73
CA LEU A 242 -5.71 18.92 -0.83
C LEU A 242 -5.07 18.65 0.55
N SER A 243 -3.81 18.22 0.57
CA SER A 243 -3.08 17.99 1.83
C SER A 243 -2.93 19.28 2.64
N LEU A 244 -2.53 20.37 1.99
CA LEU A 244 -2.37 21.67 2.67
C LEU A 244 -3.71 22.24 3.16
N MET A 245 -4.80 22.03 2.42
CA MET A 245 -6.16 22.36 2.87
C MET A 245 -6.52 21.64 4.17
N VAL A 246 -6.16 20.36 4.31
CA VAL A 246 -6.37 19.61 5.56
C VAL A 246 -5.57 20.21 6.71
N ASP A 247 -4.31 20.62 6.50
CA ASP A 247 -3.53 21.30 7.55
C ASP A 247 -4.13 22.67 7.95
N VAL A 248 -4.77 23.38 7.02
CA VAL A 248 -5.51 24.61 7.36
C VAL A 248 -6.69 24.31 8.30
N LEU A 249 -7.45 23.24 8.04
CA LEU A 249 -8.67 22.91 8.79
C LEU A 249 -8.41 22.15 10.10
N CYS A 250 -7.53 21.16 10.05
CA CYS A 250 -7.20 20.31 11.18
C CYS A 250 -6.11 20.94 12.04
N GLY A 251 -5.18 21.66 11.44
CA GLY A 251 -4.07 22.27 12.14
C GLY A 251 -4.37 23.69 12.60
N ALA A 252 -4.35 24.63 11.65
CA ALA A 252 -4.47 26.06 11.95
C ALA A 252 -5.83 26.44 12.57
N LEU A 253 -6.94 26.00 11.98
CA LEU A 253 -8.29 26.30 12.50
C LEU A 253 -8.56 25.63 13.85
N ALA A 254 -8.08 24.40 14.06
CA ALA A 254 -8.28 23.69 15.33
C ALA A 254 -7.33 24.18 16.43
N GLY A 255 -6.28 24.94 16.10
CA GLY A 255 -5.23 25.27 17.06
C GLY A 255 -4.41 24.04 17.49
N ALA A 256 -4.22 23.09 16.57
CA ALA A 256 -3.37 21.92 16.74
C ALA A 256 -1.97 22.18 16.16
N HIS A 257 -1.05 21.20 16.24
CA HIS A 257 0.13 21.26 15.40
C HIS A 257 -0.27 21.08 13.94
N TYR A 258 0.49 21.68 13.03
CA TYR A 258 0.28 21.60 11.59
C TYR A 258 1.60 21.39 10.87
N SER A 259 1.56 20.73 9.71
CA SER A 259 2.73 20.61 8.85
C SER A 259 3.94 20.02 9.62
N HIS A 260 5.11 20.64 9.51
CA HIS A 260 6.37 20.24 10.15
C HIS A 260 6.32 20.19 11.69
N MET A 261 5.32 20.79 12.33
CA MET A 261 5.19 20.79 13.79
C MET A 261 4.55 19.50 14.33
N VAL A 262 3.82 18.74 13.49
CA VAL A 262 3.19 17.50 13.93
C VAL A 262 4.28 16.48 14.25
N GLY A 263 4.22 15.90 15.45
CA GLY A 263 5.22 14.93 15.92
C GLY A 263 5.42 13.80 14.90
N THR A 264 6.67 13.38 14.68
CA THR A 264 6.96 12.34 13.68
C THR A 264 6.54 10.95 14.16
N TRP A 265 5.75 10.28 13.33
CA TRP A 265 5.28 8.92 13.57
C TRP A 265 6.37 7.86 13.32
N LEU A 266 7.37 8.17 12.48
CA LEU A 266 8.45 7.25 12.11
C LEU A 266 9.37 6.89 13.27
N LYS A 267 9.49 7.76 14.29
CA LYS A 267 10.29 7.47 15.49
C LYS A 267 9.39 6.81 16.53
N ARG A 268 9.79 5.63 17.02
CA ARG A 268 9.24 5.07 18.27
C ARG A 268 9.66 6.02 19.40
N MET A 269 8.72 6.40 20.26
CA MET A 269 8.95 7.24 21.44
C MET A 269 9.44 8.67 21.11
N SER A 270 8.55 9.49 20.54
CA SER A 270 8.75 10.94 20.44
C SER A 270 8.58 11.56 21.83
N ALA A 271 9.58 12.31 22.32
CA ALA A 271 9.48 13.05 23.58
C ALA A 271 8.42 14.18 23.57
N HIS A 272 7.73 14.39 22.44
CA HIS A 272 6.76 15.45 22.24
C HIS A 272 5.38 14.86 21.89
N LYS A 273 4.33 15.38 22.54
CA LYS A 273 2.94 15.08 22.21
C LYS A 273 2.68 15.36 20.73
N ALA A 274 1.95 14.47 20.06
CA ALA A 274 1.71 14.60 18.63
C ALA A 274 0.90 15.88 18.30
N ASN A 275 -0.06 16.22 19.17
CA ASN A 275 -1.00 17.34 19.01
C ASN A 275 -1.62 17.34 17.60
N VAL A 276 -2.11 16.16 17.20
CA VAL A 276 -2.82 15.96 15.94
C VAL A 276 -4.15 16.69 16.02
N GLY A 277 -4.56 17.28 14.90
CA GLY A 277 -5.84 17.94 14.77
C GLY A 277 -6.82 17.19 13.88
N HIS A 278 -8.10 17.42 14.12
CA HIS A 278 -9.22 16.80 13.40
C HIS A 278 -10.24 17.84 12.98
N CYS A 279 -10.92 17.59 11.86
CA CYS A 279 -12.06 18.39 11.42
C CYS A 279 -13.17 17.46 10.91
N TYR A 280 -14.37 17.62 11.48
CA TYR A 280 -15.56 16.86 11.12
C TYR A 280 -16.68 17.80 10.73
N ILE A 281 -17.30 17.53 9.59
CA ILE A 281 -18.44 18.29 9.08
C ILE A 281 -19.59 17.34 8.88
N VAL A 282 -20.79 17.70 9.36
CA VAL A 282 -22.00 16.92 9.13
C VAL A 282 -23.04 17.80 8.48
N ILE A 283 -23.68 17.30 7.43
CA ILE A 283 -24.75 17.98 6.70
C ILE A 283 -25.97 17.08 6.74
N ASN A 284 -27.09 17.63 7.18
CA ASN A 284 -28.39 16.96 7.20
C ASN A 284 -29.15 17.25 5.89
N PRO A 285 -29.29 16.28 4.98
CA PRO A 285 -29.92 16.50 3.67
C PRO A 285 -31.37 17.00 3.77
N LYS A 286 -32.07 16.71 4.87
CA LYS A 286 -33.48 17.11 5.08
C LYS A 286 -33.69 18.63 5.15
N PHE A 287 -32.62 19.40 5.35
CA PHE A 287 -32.67 20.87 5.35
C PHE A 287 -32.48 21.48 3.94
N PHE A 288 -32.29 20.65 2.91
CA PHE A 288 -32.02 21.06 1.54
C PHE A 288 -33.10 20.51 0.58
N ALA A 289 -32.74 20.27 -0.68
CA ALA A 289 -33.67 19.72 -1.67
C ALA A 289 -34.17 18.33 -1.26
N PRO A 290 -35.48 18.03 -1.45
CA PRO A 290 -36.04 16.73 -1.13
C PRO A 290 -35.51 15.64 -2.08
N GLY A 291 -35.52 14.39 -1.62
CA GLY A 291 -35.17 13.22 -2.46
C GLY A 291 -33.68 12.94 -2.60
N PHE A 292 -32.83 13.51 -1.74
CA PHE A 292 -31.38 13.36 -1.76
C PHE A 292 -30.91 11.90 -1.90
N GLU A 293 -31.42 10.99 -1.06
CA GLU A 293 -30.98 9.60 -1.04
C GLU A 293 -31.30 8.87 -2.35
N MET A 294 -32.44 9.20 -2.99
CA MET A 294 -32.82 8.65 -4.29
C MET A 294 -31.89 9.17 -5.39
N CYS A 295 -31.67 10.48 -5.44
CA CYS A 295 -30.76 11.09 -6.41
C CYS A 295 -29.33 10.53 -6.28
N LEU A 296 -28.85 10.31 -5.05
CA LEU A 296 -27.54 9.71 -4.83
C LEU A 296 -27.48 8.26 -5.33
N THR A 297 -28.51 7.45 -5.06
CA THR A 297 -28.57 6.07 -5.57
C THR A 297 -28.63 6.03 -7.10
N GLU A 298 -29.39 6.93 -7.74
CA GLU A 298 -29.41 7.08 -9.19
C GLU A 298 -28.04 7.45 -9.74
N PHE A 299 -27.35 8.41 -9.12
CA PHE A 299 -25.99 8.80 -9.47
C PHE A 299 -25.01 7.62 -9.38
N ILE A 300 -25.01 6.91 -8.24
CA ILE A 300 -24.14 5.74 -8.03
C ILE A 300 -24.43 4.66 -9.07
N SER A 301 -25.71 4.38 -9.34
CA SER A 301 -26.12 3.38 -10.33
C SER A 301 -25.71 3.77 -11.74
N ALA A 302 -25.86 5.04 -12.11
CA ALA A 302 -25.45 5.55 -13.41
C ALA A 302 -23.94 5.36 -13.64
N VAL A 303 -23.10 5.61 -12.62
CA VAL A 303 -21.66 5.40 -12.73
C VAL A 303 -21.30 3.92 -12.81
N ARG A 304 -21.88 3.06 -11.95
CA ARG A 304 -21.60 1.60 -11.97
C ARG A 304 -21.98 0.95 -13.30
N ASN A 305 -23.03 1.46 -13.96
CA ASN A 305 -23.53 0.94 -15.24
C ASN A 305 -22.82 1.52 -16.47
N THR A 306 -21.77 2.32 -16.29
CA THR A 306 -20.94 2.76 -17.42
C THR A 306 -20.18 1.58 -18.02
N LYS A 307 -19.95 1.64 -19.34
CA LYS A 307 -19.19 0.60 -20.04
C LYS A 307 -17.77 0.54 -19.49
N THR A 308 -17.29 -0.66 -19.19
CA THR A 308 -15.94 -0.90 -18.74
C THR A 308 -14.97 -1.09 -19.89
N GLU A 309 -13.70 -0.78 -19.65
CA GLU A 309 -12.61 -0.98 -20.61
C GLU A 309 -12.27 -2.47 -20.76
N GLN A 310 -12.29 -3.23 -19.66
CA GLN A 310 -12.04 -4.66 -19.66
C GLN A 310 -13.35 -5.46 -19.67
N PRO A 311 -13.50 -6.44 -20.58
CA PRO A 311 -14.61 -7.40 -20.53
C PRO A 311 -14.70 -8.04 -19.13
N ASN A 312 -15.93 -8.27 -18.65
CA ASN A 312 -16.21 -8.88 -17.33
C ASN A 312 -15.75 -8.08 -16.09
N SER A 313 -15.53 -6.77 -16.22
CA SER A 313 -15.30 -5.87 -15.08
C SER A 313 -16.47 -4.90 -14.86
N HIS A 314 -16.57 -4.30 -13.66
CA HIS A 314 -17.52 -3.22 -13.33
C HIS A 314 -16.81 -1.96 -12.85
N VAL A 315 -17.37 -0.79 -13.19
CA VAL A 315 -16.89 0.48 -12.62
C VAL A 315 -17.23 0.50 -11.13
N ARG A 316 -16.21 0.74 -10.31
CA ARG A 316 -16.34 0.85 -8.87
C ARG A 316 -16.61 2.28 -8.44
N ILE A 317 -17.48 2.43 -7.46
CA ILE A 317 -17.69 3.67 -6.70
C ILE A 317 -16.93 3.58 -5.38
N ALA A 318 -16.58 4.76 -4.84
CA ALA A 318 -16.00 4.89 -3.51
C ALA A 318 -16.83 4.11 -2.47
N GLY A 319 -16.17 3.14 -1.82
CA GLY A 319 -16.78 2.23 -0.84
C GLY A 319 -16.99 0.80 -1.36
N ASP A 320 -17.02 0.56 -2.68
CA ASP A 320 -17.27 -0.78 -3.24
C ASP A 320 -16.21 -1.80 -2.80
N LYS A 321 -14.91 -1.46 -2.87
CA LYS A 321 -13.84 -2.34 -2.42
C LYS A 321 -13.99 -2.75 -0.95
N GLY A 322 -14.39 -1.81 -0.09
CA GLY A 322 -14.65 -2.10 1.32
C GLY A 322 -15.87 -3.01 1.52
N ARG A 323 -16.95 -2.82 0.75
CA ARG A 323 -18.13 -3.71 0.76
C ARG A 323 -17.79 -5.13 0.33
N GLU A 324 -17.04 -5.26 -0.76
CA GLU A 324 -16.57 -6.54 -1.29
C GLU A 324 -15.72 -7.27 -0.25
N MET A 325 -14.82 -6.55 0.42
CA MET A 325 -13.98 -7.10 1.49
C MET A 325 -14.80 -7.59 2.69
N VAL A 326 -15.78 -6.82 3.16
CA VAL A 326 -16.64 -7.23 4.29
C VAL A 326 -17.36 -8.53 3.98
N LYS A 327 -17.97 -8.64 2.78
CA LYS A 327 -18.63 -9.88 2.34
C LYS A 327 -17.65 -11.05 2.31
N TYR A 328 -16.46 -10.82 1.77
CA TYR A 328 -15.42 -11.85 1.72
C TYR A 328 -15.00 -12.32 3.12
N VAL A 329 -14.82 -11.40 4.09
CA VAL A 329 -14.53 -11.73 5.49
C VAL A 329 -15.65 -12.56 6.12
N GLU A 330 -16.92 -12.20 5.85
CA GLU A 330 -18.09 -12.96 6.32
C GLU A 330 -18.11 -14.38 5.74
N GLU A 331 -17.89 -14.54 4.44
CA GLU A 331 -17.82 -15.83 3.75
C GLU A 331 -16.69 -16.73 4.26
N LYS A 332 -15.53 -16.13 4.60
CA LYS A 332 -14.39 -16.84 5.20
C LYS A 332 -14.54 -17.09 6.71
N GLY A 333 -15.55 -16.50 7.34
CA GLY A 333 -15.82 -16.62 8.78
C GLY A 333 -14.84 -15.85 9.68
N GLY A 334 -14.01 -14.97 9.11
CA GLY A 334 -13.00 -14.22 9.85
C GLY A 334 -12.00 -13.48 8.96
N ILE A 335 -11.12 -12.71 9.61
CA ILE A 335 -10.05 -11.95 8.97
C ILE A 335 -8.78 -12.79 8.97
N TRP A 336 -8.08 -12.83 7.84
CA TRP A 336 -6.78 -13.50 7.71
C TRP A 336 -5.66 -12.51 8.04
N TYR A 337 -4.67 -12.98 8.79
CA TYR A 337 -3.52 -12.18 9.17
C TYR A 337 -2.24 -12.90 8.78
N PRO A 338 -1.25 -12.19 8.21
CA PRO A 338 0.04 -12.78 7.87
C PRO A 338 0.83 -13.14 9.13
N ASN A 339 1.78 -14.07 9.00
CA ASN A 339 2.53 -14.64 10.12
C ASN A 339 3.17 -13.57 11.03
N TYR A 340 3.70 -12.48 10.47
CA TYR A 340 4.30 -11.41 11.29
C TYR A 340 3.29 -10.71 12.22
N VAL A 341 2.02 -10.59 11.82
CA VAL A 341 0.96 -10.08 12.69
C VAL A 341 0.64 -11.11 13.76
N ILE A 342 0.59 -12.40 13.42
CA ILE A 342 0.36 -13.49 14.38
C ILE A 342 1.46 -13.52 15.44
N THR A 343 2.72 -13.38 15.05
CA THR A 343 3.86 -13.29 15.97
C THR A 343 3.73 -12.08 16.90
N MET A 344 3.37 -10.91 16.35
CA MET A 344 3.14 -9.69 17.14
C MET A 344 2.01 -9.87 18.16
N LEU A 345 0.89 -10.49 17.77
CA LEU A 345 -0.24 -10.76 18.67
C LEU A 345 0.14 -11.69 19.82
N LYS A 346 0.91 -12.75 19.54
CA LYS A 346 1.42 -13.67 20.57
C LYS A 346 2.35 -12.95 21.55
N ALA A 347 3.28 -12.15 21.05
CA ALA A 347 4.20 -11.37 21.87
C ALA A 347 3.47 -10.34 22.76
N LEU A 348 2.42 -9.68 22.23
CA LEU A 348 1.57 -8.78 23.02
C LEU A 348 0.81 -9.53 24.11
N ALA A 349 0.25 -10.70 23.79
CA ALA A 349 -0.47 -11.52 24.77
C ALA A 349 0.44 -11.92 25.93
N GLU A 350 1.68 -12.34 25.65
CA GLU A 350 2.69 -12.66 26.66
C GLU A 350 3.06 -11.43 27.50
N THR A 351 3.37 -10.30 26.84
CA THR A 351 3.79 -9.06 27.50
C THR A 351 2.70 -8.52 28.44
N LEU A 352 1.45 -8.56 28.00
CA LEU A 352 0.29 -8.07 28.77
C LEU A 352 -0.31 -9.14 29.69
N LYS A 353 0.25 -10.36 29.72
CA LYS A 353 -0.25 -11.51 30.50
C LYS A 353 -1.72 -11.84 30.20
N LEU A 354 -2.09 -11.75 28.92
CA LEU A 354 -3.42 -12.06 28.41
C LEU A 354 -3.42 -13.43 27.72
N LYS A 355 -4.61 -14.01 27.57
CA LYS A 355 -4.78 -15.16 26.68
C LYS A 355 -4.71 -14.65 25.23
N CYS A 356 -3.89 -15.29 24.42
CA CYS A 356 -3.80 -14.98 22.98
C CYS A 356 -5.15 -15.26 22.27
N VAL A 357 -5.38 -14.55 21.16
CA VAL A 357 -6.51 -14.75 20.26
C VAL A 357 -6.72 -16.23 19.89
N ALA A 358 -7.98 -16.62 19.73
CA ALA A 358 -8.32 -17.93 19.20
C ALA A 358 -8.24 -17.93 17.67
N PHE A 359 -7.53 -18.90 17.11
CA PHE A 359 -7.41 -19.09 15.66
C PHE A 359 -8.48 -20.06 15.16
N ILE A 360 -9.04 -19.80 13.98
CA ILE A 360 -9.91 -20.77 13.31
C ILE A 360 -9.00 -21.87 12.77
N PRO A 361 -9.19 -23.15 13.16
CA PRO A 361 -8.39 -24.23 12.61
C PRO A 361 -8.56 -24.26 11.10
N LYS A 362 -7.45 -24.26 10.36
CA LYS A 362 -7.51 -24.51 8.92
C LYS A 362 -8.25 -25.84 8.70
N PRO A 363 -9.22 -25.91 7.77
CA PRO A 363 -9.80 -27.19 7.42
C PRO A 363 -8.63 -28.12 7.07
N LYS A 364 -8.60 -29.33 7.65
CA LYS A 364 -7.59 -30.32 7.28
C LYS A 364 -7.59 -30.40 5.76
N PRO A 365 -6.42 -30.31 5.10
CA PRO A 365 -6.37 -30.50 3.66
C PRO A 365 -7.13 -31.80 3.37
N VAL A 366 -8.15 -31.70 2.54
CA VAL A 366 -8.82 -32.89 2.02
C VAL A 366 -7.70 -33.65 1.31
N GLN A 367 -7.32 -34.82 1.83
CA GLN A 367 -6.48 -35.75 1.08
C GLN A 367 -7.32 -36.18 -0.10
N LEU A 368 -7.15 -35.47 -1.21
CA LEU A 368 -7.69 -35.88 -2.49
C LEU A 368 -6.99 -37.20 -2.84
N SER A 369 -7.76 -38.21 -3.22
CA SER A 369 -7.19 -39.38 -3.87
C SER A 369 -6.40 -38.95 -5.12
N PRO A 370 -5.42 -39.73 -5.60
CA PRO A 370 -4.69 -39.40 -6.82
C PRO A 370 -5.60 -39.10 -8.03
N SER A 371 -6.77 -39.75 -8.08
CA SER A 371 -7.82 -39.49 -9.07
C SER A 371 -8.51 -38.13 -8.90
N GLU A 372 -8.74 -37.68 -7.67
CA GLU A 372 -9.36 -36.39 -7.38
C GLU A 372 -8.37 -35.23 -7.56
N GLU A 373 -7.09 -35.45 -7.25
CA GLU A 373 -5.99 -34.51 -7.55
C GLU A 373 -5.81 -34.33 -9.05
N LEU A 374 -5.81 -35.43 -9.81
CA LEU A 374 -5.77 -35.40 -11.27
C LEU A 374 -7.02 -34.70 -11.84
N ALA A 375 -8.22 -35.00 -11.32
CA ALA A 375 -9.45 -34.34 -11.75
C ALA A 375 -9.45 -32.84 -11.43
N ALA A 376 -8.90 -32.43 -10.29
CA ALA A 376 -8.77 -31.02 -9.91
C ALA A 376 -7.74 -30.28 -10.79
N ARG A 377 -6.60 -30.91 -11.11
CA ARG A 377 -5.63 -30.38 -12.08
C ARG A 377 -6.24 -30.23 -13.46
N LEU A 378 -6.89 -31.27 -13.98
CA LEU A 378 -7.54 -31.23 -15.29
C LEU A 378 -8.66 -30.17 -15.32
N ALA A 379 -9.41 -29.99 -14.23
CA ALA A 379 -10.42 -28.94 -14.14
C ALA A 379 -9.82 -27.52 -14.06
N ALA A 380 -8.65 -27.36 -13.44
CA ALA A 380 -7.94 -26.09 -13.39
C ALA A 380 -7.29 -25.76 -14.75
N GLU A 381 -6.62 -26.72 -15.38
CA GLU A 381 -6.06 -26.63 -16.73
C GLU A 381 -7.15 -26.34 -17.75
N LYS A 382 -8.32 -26.99 -17.64
CA LYS A 382 -9.48 -26.69 -18.50
C LYS A 382 -10.00 -25.27 -18.31
N ARG A 383 -10.05 -24.75 -17.07
CA ARG A 383 -10.44 -23.34 -16.83
C ARG A 383 -9.42 -22.37 -17.41
N ILE A 384 -8.13 -22.68 -17.30
CA ILE A 384 -7.06 -21.86 -17.90
C ILE A 384 -7.21 -21.86 -19.42
N ALA A 385 -7.40 -23.03 -20.04
CA ALA A 385 -7.61 -23.17 -21.48
C ALA A 385 -8.91 -22.50 -21.98
N GLU A 386 -10.00 -22.56 -21.20
CA GLU A 386 -11.25 -21.85 -21.50
C GLU A 386 -11.11 -20.32 -21.38
N THR A 387 -10.24 -19.85 -20.47
CA THR A 387 -9.91 -18.42 -20.32
C THR A 387 -8.98 -17.94 -21.45
N GLU A 388 -8.11 -18.81 -21.96
CA GLU A 388 -7.23 -18.55 -23.11
C GLU A 388 -7.98 -18.60 -24.45
N GLN A 389 -9.07 -19.37 -24.57
CA GLN A 389 -9.91 -19.40 -25.77
C GLN A 389 -10.77 -18.13 -25.98
N GLU A 390 -11.05 -17.33 -24.95
CA GLU A 390 -11.70 -16.01 -25.12
C GLU A 390 -10.74 -14.93 -25.68
N VAL A 391 -9.45 -15.23 -25.80
CA VAL A 391 -8.44 -14.37 -26.44
C VAL A 391 -8.02 -15.01 -27.77
N THR A 392 -8.90 -14.97 -28.76
CA THR A 392 -8.57 -15.43 -30.12
C THR A 392 -7.74 -14.36 -30.84
N VAL A 393 -6.41 -14.53 -30.81
CA VAL A 393 -5.53 -14.10 -31.90
C VAL A 393 -5.22 -15.35 -32.72
N THR A 394 -5.46 -15.27 -34.03
CA THR A 394 -5.38 -16.38 -34.98
C THR A 394 -3.98 -16.97 -35.07
N GLU A 395 -3.89 -18.30 -34.91
CA GLU A 395 -2.72 -19.16 -35.15
C GLU A 395 -2.28 -19.16 -36.62
N GLU A 396 -0.98 -19.11 -36.86
CA GLU A 396 -0.34 -19.98 -37.85
C GLU A 396 1.06 -20.37 -37.33
N ASP A 397 1.24 -21.69 -37.23
CA ASP A 397 2.46 -22.46 -36.96
C ASP A 397 3.12 -22.33 -35.58
N LEU A 398 2.97 -23.38 -34.77
CA LEU A 398 4.08 -24.29 -34.40
C LEU A 398 3.56 -25.43 -33.52
N THR A 399 3.77 -26.67 -33.97
CA THR A 399 3.59 -27.88 -33.18
C THR A 399 4.87 -28.17 -32.41
N VAL A 400 4.79 -28.36 -31.09
CA VAL A 400 5.91 -28.86 -30.27
C VAL A 400 5.44 -30.12 -29.51
N PRO A 401 6.19 -31.24 -29.59
CA PRO A 401 5.82 -32.49 -28.92
C PRO A 401 6.21 -32.50 -27.44
N GLU A 402 5.42 -33.21 -26.63
CA GLU A 402 5.71 -33.56 -25.24
C GLU A 402 7.07 -34.29 -25.12
N ASN A 403 8.01 -33.76 -24.32
CA ASN A 403 8.71 -34.50 -23.25
C ASN A 403 9.83 -33.71 -22.53
N SER A 404 10.02 -34.10 -21.26
CA SER A 404 11.15 -33.91 -20.34
C SER A 404 11.42 -32.50 -19.77
N LEU A 405 10.94 -32.31 -18.54
CA LEU A 405 11.63 -31.53 -17.50
C LEU A 405 13.04 -32.14 -17.29
N ASP A 406 14.10 -31.34 -17.42
CA ASP A 406 15.30 -31.43 -16.57
C ASP A 406 16.35 -30.31 -16.83
N LYS A 407 16.97 -29.89 -15.72
CA LYS A 407 18.22 -29.13 -15.51
C LYS A 407 18.13 -27.64 -15.16
N ASP A 408 18.65 -27.31 -13.97
CA ASP A 408 19.17 -25.98 -13.63
C ASP A 408 20.26 -25.61 -14.63
N ILE A 409 20.10 -24.47 -15.31
CA ILE A 409 21.08 -23.97 -16.29
C ILE A 409 21.59 -22.63 -15.79
N SER A 410 22.92 -22.52 -15.69
CA SER A 410 23.61 -21.32 -15.22
C SER A 410 24.38 -20.65 -16.37
N PHE A 411 24.36 -19.32 -16.41
CA PHE A 411 25.05 -18.54 -17.45
C PHE A 411 25.99 -17.52 -16.83
N ILE A 412 27.09 -17.23 -17.54
CA ILE A 412 28.13 -16.28 -17.15
C ILE A 412 28.13 -15.15 -18.18
N ILE A 413 27.87 -13.91 -17.74
CA ILE A 413 28.01 -12.71 -18.58
C ILE A 413 29.41 -12.16 -18.35
N GLU A 414 30.29 -12.31 -19.34
CA GLU A 414 31.63 -11.74 -19.31
C GLU A 414 31.58 -10.24 -19.67
N ASP A 415 32.00 -9.41 -18.71
CA ASP A 415 32.17 -7.95 -18.77
C ASP A 415 30.89 -7.09 -18.86
N SER A 416 30.44 -6.57 -17.71
CA SER A 416 29.28 -5.66 -17.60
C SER A 416 29.66 -4.18 -17.45
N SER A 417 30.95 -3.85 -17.56
CA SER A 417 31.47 -2.49 -17.34
C SER A 417 30.97 -1.46 -18.36
N GLU A 418 30.55 -1.89 -19.57
CA GLU A 418 30.01 -0.98 -20.60
C GLU A 418 28.51 -0.68 -20.48
N TRP A 419 27.76 -1.42 -19.65
CA TRP A 419 26.31 -1.22 -19.47
C TRP A 419 25.98 0.01 -18.62
N MET A 420 26.98 0.57 -17.94
CA MET A 420 26.82 1.59 -16.91
C MET A 420 27.68 2.83 -17.14
N CYS A 421 27.91 3.24 -18.39
CA CYS A 421 28.57 4.52 -18.64
C CYS A 421 27.59 5.69 -18.31
N PRO A 422 27.87 6.54 -17.31
CA PRO A 422 27.10 7.73 -17.06
C PRO A 422 27.68 8.89 -17.88
N LEU A 423 26.85 9.54 -18.70
CA LEU A 423 26.79 11.03 -18.90
C LEU A 423 26.44 11.54 -20.31
N THR A 424 26.28 10.71 -21.35
CA THR A 424 26.11 11.28 -22.72
C THR A 424 24.95 10.77 -23.57
N VAL A 425 24.16 9.80 -23.12
CA VAL A 425 22.91 9.37 -23.80
C VAL A 425 21.71 9.99 -23.11
N SER A 426 20.69 10.45 -23.87
CA SER A 426 19.47 11.03 -23.29
C SER A 426 18.90 10.07 -22.24
N GLY A 427 18.70 10.54 -21.00
CA GLY A 427 18.31 9.68 -19.87
C GLY A 427 17.01 8.89 -20.09
N ILE A 428 16.22 9.25 -21.10
CA ILE A 428 15.00 8.57 -21.52
C ILE A 428 15.30 7.22 -22.19
N GLU A 429 16.35 7.14 -23.02
CA GLU A 429 16.69 5.90 -23.76
C GLU A 429 17.30 4.85 -22.82
N MET A 430 18.17 5.28 -21.89
CA MET A 430 18.68 4.41 -20.82
C MET A 430 17.55 3.95 -19.88
N GLN A 431 16.58 4.81 -19.58
CA GLN A 431 15.38 4.40 -18.81
C GLN A 431 14.55 3.34 -19.52
N ARG A 432 14.41 3.42 -20.85
CA ARG A 432 13.71 2.40 -21.66
C ARG A 432 14.45 1.07 -21.64
N ILE A 433 15.78 1.09 -21.77
CA ILE A 433 16.63 -0.10 -21.70
C ILE A 433 16.54 -0.76 -20.33
N HIS A 434 16.64 0.01 -19.24
CA HIS A 434 16.49 -0.50 -17.88
C HIS A 434 15.08 -1.06 -17.62
N SER A 435 14.04 -0.40 -18.15
CA SER A 435 12.67 -0.89 -18.05
C SER A 435 12.52 -2.23 -18.77
N ARG A 436 13.06 -2.35 -19.98
CA ARG A 436 12.98 -3.56 -20.79
C ARG A 436 13.74 -4.72 -20.15
N LEU A 437 14.94 -4.46 -19.62
CA LEU A 437 15.72 -5.46 -18.91
C LEU A 437 15.00 -5.96 -17.65
N ARG A 438 14.35 -5.05 -16.89
CA ARG A 438 13.52 -5.42 -15.74
C ARG A 438 12.30 -6.25 -16.14
N GLU A 439 11.64 -5.90 -17.24
CA GLU A 439 10.53 -6.69 -17.80
C GLU A 439 10.97 -8.11 -18.14
N THR A 440 12.11 -8.28 -18.82
CA THR A 440 12.67 -9.60 -19.16
C THR A 440 13.04 -10.40 -17.91
N ILE A 441 13.71 -9.78 -16.93
CA ILE A 441 14.06 -10.44 -15.66
C ILE A 441 12.81 -10.92 -14.90
N GLN A 442 11.78 -10.08 -14.86
CA GLN A 442 10.52 -10.41 -14.20
C GLN A 442 9.72 -11.47 -14.97
N LYS A 443 9.67 -11.37 -16.30
CA LYS A 443 8.99 -12.29 -17.21
C LYS A 443 9.52 -13.72 -17.07
N TYR A 444 10.84 -13.87 -16.94
CA TYR A 444 11.50 -15.17 -16.90
C TYR A 444 12.02 -15.58 -15.52
N SER A 445 11.67 -14.84 -14.46
CA SER A 445 12.10 -15.10 -13.07
C SER A 445 13.63 -15.28 -12.92
N ILE A 446 14.40 -14.48 -13.65
CA ILE A 446 15.86 -14.57 -13.69
C ILE A 446 16.41 -14.11 -12.34
N ARG A 447 17.29 -14.90 -11.73
CA ARG A 447 18.01 -14.57 -10.50
C ARG A 447 19.44 -14.19 -10.83
N SER A 448 19.97 -13.19 -10.14
CA SER A 448 21.38 -12.81 -10.24
C SER A 448 22.07 -13.00 -8.90
N ASP A 449 23.37 -13.30 -8.95
CA ASP A 449 24.22 -13.40 -7.77
C ASP A 449 24.56 -12.03 -7.15
N ILE A 450 24.39 -10.95 -7.92
CA ILE A 450 24.56 -9.54 -7.51
C ILE A 450 23.47 -8.63 -8.11
N ASP A 451 23.19 -7.47 -7.48
CA ASP A 451 22.24 -6.49 -8.03
C ASP A 451 22.85 -5.76 -9.23
N ILE A 452 22.36 -6.09 -10.43
CA ILE A 452 22.86 -5.55 -11.70
C ILE A 452 22.53 -4.06 -11.90
N PHE A 453 21.66 -3.47 -11.07
CA PHE A 453 21.21 -2.08 -11.24
C PHE A 453 21.83 -1.09 -10.23
N ASP A 454 22.64 -1.57 -9.27
CA ASP A 454 23.22 -0.75 -8.18
C ASP A 454 24.76 -0.76 -8.16
N ARG A 455 25.40 -1.26 -9.22
CA ARG A 455 26.87 -1.29 -9.33
C ARG A 455 27.37 0.14 -9.63
N LYS A 456 28.24 0.66 -8.76
CA LYS A 456 28.91 1.96 -8.96
C LYS A 456 30.33 1.68 -9.44
N ASP A 457 30.57 1.83 -10.73
CA ASP A 457 31.92 1.65 -11.27
C ASP A 457 32.73 2.94 -11.06
N GLU A 458 33.52 3.00 -9.98
CA GLU A 458 34.57 4.00 -9.80
C GLU A 458 35.94 3.55 -10.35
N ASP A 459 36.12 2.29 -10.78
CA ASP A 459 37.39 1.82 -11.37
C ASP A 459 37.15 0.82 -12.53
N SER A 460 37.29 1.31 -13.76
CA SER A 460 36.87 0.66 -15.00
C SER A 460 37.91 -0.28 -15.66
N GLU A 461 38.57 -1.16 -14.92
CA GLU A 461 39.43 -2.16 -15.59
C GLU A 461 39.15 -3.62 -15.25
N HIS A 462 38.63 -4.00 -14.09
CA HIS A 462 38.39 -5.43 -13.76
C HIS A 462 37.04 -5.62 -13.06
N SER A 463 35.96 -5.77 -13.83
CA SER A 463 34.65 -6.11 -13.31
C SER A 463 34.41 -7.62 -13.48
N ASP A 464 34.24 -8.35 -12.37
CA ASP A 464 33.93 -9.78 -12.42
C ASP A 464 32.60 -10.03 -13.17
N PRO A 465 32.50 -11.15 -13.93
CA PRO A 465 31.30 -11.52 -14.67
C PRO A 465 30.09 -11.75 -13.76
N VAL A 466 28.90 -11.39 -14.25
CA VAL A 466 27.63 -11.58 -13.51
C VAL A 466 27.07 -12.96 -13.82
N LYS A 467 26.68 -13.72 -12.79
CA LYS A 467 26.03 -15.02 -12.97
C LYS A 467 24.51 -14.86 -12.91
N LEU A 468 23.84 -15.28 -13.98
CA LEU A 468 22.38 -15.30 -14.06
C LEU A 468 21.86 -16.74 -14.07
N GLU A 469 20.83 -17.00 -13.28
CA GLU A 469 20.16 -18.30 -13.14
C GLU A 469 18.68 -18.15 -13.50
N ALA A 470 18.19 -18.97 -14.45
CA ALA A 470 16.80 -18.99 -14.85
C ALA A 470 16.28 -20.44 -14.86
N ASN A 471 15.06 -20.66 -14.39
CA ASN A 471 14.43 -21.99 -14.39
C ASN A 471 13.34 -22.02 -15.46
N THR A 472 13.69 -22.47 -16.67
CA THR A 472 12.88 -22.27 -17.88
C THR A 472 13.18 -23.36 -18.93
N SER A 473 12.30 -23.56 -19.93
CA SER A 473 12.50 -24.58 -20.97
C SER A 473 13.61 -24.18 -21.95
N SER A 474 14.16 -25.14 -22.70
CA SER A 474 15.18 -24.88 -23.72
C SER A 474 14.72 -23.93 -24.84
N GLU A 475 13.43 -23.93 -25.19
CA GLU A 475 12.86 -22.98 -26.16
C GLU A 475 12.74 -21.56 -25.56
N GLN A 476 12.36 -21.46 -24.28
CA GLN A 476 12.31 -20.17 -23.57
C GLN A 476 13.72 -19.60 -23.30
N LEU A 477 14.74 -20.45 -23.21
CA LEU A 477 16.13 -20.01 -23.09
C LEU A 477 16.58 -19.25 -24.33
N ASP A 478 16.29 -19.76 -25.54
CA ASP A 478 16.69 -19.09 -26.77
C ASP A 478 15.99 -17.72 -26.89
N GLU A 479 14.73 -17.60 -26.46
CA GLU A 479 14.03 -16.31 -26.36
C GLU A 479 14.69 -15.34 -25.36
N ILE A 480 15.11 -15.83 -24.18
CA ILE A 480 15.81 -15.01 -23.18
C ILE A 480 17.14 -14.50 -23.75
N PHE A 481 17.88 -15.36 -24.46
CA PHE A 481 19.13 -14.97 -25.12
C PHE A 481 18.90 -13.90 -26.18
N ASP A 482 17.91 -14.07 -27.05
CA ASP A 482 17.58 -13.10 -28.08
C ASP A 482 17.13 -11.76 -27.50
N GLU A 483 16.34 -11.76 -26.42
CA GLU A 483 15.93 -10.54 -25.71
C GLU A 483 17.13 -9.83 -25.07
N LEU A 484 18.01 -10.56 -24.38
CA LEU A 484 19.20 -10.00 -23.73
C LEU A 484 20.24 -9.49 -24.75
N ASP A 485 20.45 -10.22 -25.84
CA ASP A 485 21.34 -9.83 -26.94
C ASP A 485 20.79 -8.60 -27.69
N THR A 486 19.46 -8.50 -27.87
CA THR A 486 18.81 -7.30 -28.40
C THR A 486 19.02 -6.09 -27.50
N VAL A 487 18.90 -6.26 -26.18
CA VAL A 487 19.18 -5.21 -25.20
C VAL A 487 20.65 -4.79 -25.24
N ALA A 488 21.58 -5.75 -25.33
CA ALA A 488 23.02 -5.49 -25.44
C ALA A 488 23.37 -4.71 -26.72
N LYS A 489 22.88 -5.17 -27.89
CA LYS A 489 23.09 -4.50 -29.19
C LYS A 489 22.50 -3.09 -29.23
N THR A 490 21.32 -2.88 -28.64
CA THR A 490 20.70 -1.55 -28.55
C THR A 490 21.53 -0.60 -27.70
N THR A 491 22.05 -1.10 -26.57
CA THR A 491 22.95 -0.35 -25.68
C THR A 491 24.25 0.02 -26.40
N ASN A 492 24.87 -0.94 -27.09
CA ASN A 492 26.11 -0.71 -27.85
C ASN A 492 25.93 0.30 -28.99
N ASN A 493 24.83 0.25 -29.74
CA ASN A 493 24.54 1.25 -30.79
C ASN A 493 24.37 2.67 -30.22
N LEU A 494 23.81 2.80 -29.02
CA LEU A 494 23.68 4.09 -28.33
C LEU A 494 25.02 4.60 -27.79
N VAL A 495 25.87 3.69 -27.32
CA VAL A 495 27.24 3.99 -26.90
C VAL A 495 28.11 4.39 -28.10
N GLU A 496 28.03 3.68 -29.22
CA GLU A 496 28.75 4.00 -30.46
C GLU A 496 28.29 5.31 -31.11
N SER A 497 26.99 5.61 -31.12
CA SER A 497 26.48 6.91 -31.56
C SER A 497 26.88 8.08 -30.62
N GLY A 498 27.17 7.80 -29.35
CA GLY A 498 27.79 8.75 -28.43
C GLY A 498 29.31 8.92 -28.63
N LYS A 499 30.01 7.90 -29.14
CA LYS A 499 31.46 7.88 -29.39
C LYS A 499 31.91 8.77 -30.57
N GLU A 500 31.02 9.25 -31.45
CA GLU A 500 31.40 10.23 -32.47
C GLU A 500 31.87 11.58 -31.89
N ASN A 501 31.60 11.85 -30.60
CA ASN A 501 32.01 13.09 -29.94
C ASN A 501 33.24 13.01 -29.02
N GLU A 502 33.66 11.86 -28.49
CA GLU A 502 34.89 11.78 -27.66
C GLU A 502 35.58 10.40 -27.78
N GLY A 503 36.92 10.39 -27.75
CA GLY A 503 37.77 9.32 -28.27
C GLY A 503 37.80 7.99 -27.50
N LYS A 504 37.80 6.91 -28.28
CA LYS A 504 38.30 5.52 -28.05
C LYS A 504 37.99 4.86 -26.70
N VAL A 505 36.88 4.10 -26.68
CA VAL A 505 36.70 2.90 -25.82
C VAL A 505 36.42 1.71 -26.74
N LYS A 506 37.13 0.59 -26.57
CA LYS A 506 36.93 -0.67 -27.32
C LYS A 506 35.88 -1.53 -26.59
N ALA A 507 34.80 -1.89 -27.28
CA ALA A 507 33.83 -2.87 -26.81
C ALA A 507 34.30 -4.29 -27.18
N SER A 508 34.17 -5.25 -26.25
CA SER A 508 34.31 -6.69 -26.54
C SER A 508 32.98 -7.41 -26.27
N GLU A 509 32.54 -8.22 -27.23
CA GLU A 509 31.33 -9.03 -27.18
C GLU A 509 31.60 -10.40 -26.54
N THR A 510 30.79 -10.89 -25.60
CA THR A 510 30.20 -12.26 -25.63
C THR A 510 29.24 -12.56 -24.47
N VAL A 511 28.04 -13.10 -24.75
CA VAL A 511 27.25 -13.89 -23.79
C VAL A 511 27.57 -15.37 -24.04
N SER A 512 28.05 -16.12 -23.06
CA SER A 512 28.46 -17.52 -23.24
C SER A 512 27.55 -18.52 -22.50
N ARG A 513 27.27 -19.67 -23.14
CA ARG A 513 26.46 -20.77 -22.60
C ARG A 513 27.35 -21.80 -21.93
N GLN A 514 27.19 -22.03 -20.63
CA GLN A 514 27.79 -23.19 -19.94
C GLN A 514 26.70 -24.19 -19.56
N THR A 515 26.86 -25.45 -19.95
CA THR A 515 26.00 -26.55 -19.50
C THR A 515 26.79 -27.39 -18.50
N GLU A 516 26.26 -27.62 -17.30
CA GLU A 516 26.87 -28.58 -16.38
C GLU A 516 26.84 -29.99 -16.99
N GLY A 517 28.00 -30.44 -17.46
CA GLY A 517 28.20 -31.75 -18.07
C GLY A 517 29.02 -31.72 -19.37
N GLY A 518 30.24 -31.21 -19.34
CA GLY A 518 31.20 -31.31 -20.44
C GLY A 518 32.63 -31.17 -19.93
N ASN A 519 33.48 -32.16 -20.21
CA ASN A 519 34.87 -32.23 -19.77
C ASN A 519 35.66 -30.94 -20.09
N VAL A 520 36.43 -30.50 -19.11
CA VAL A 520 37.54 -29.55 -19.28
C VAL A 520 38.51 -30.12 -20.33
N PRO A 521 38.83 -29.40 -21.44
CA PRO A 521 40.04 -29.67 -22.17
C PRO A 521 41.20 -29.02 -21.42
N GLU A 522 42.08 -29.86 -20.89
CA GLU A 522 43.47 -29.46 -20.62
C GLU A 522 44.09 -28.95 -21.93
N ASN A 523 44.74 -27.80 -21.88
CA ASN A 523 45.87 -27.39 -22.72
C ASN A 523 46.64 -26.36 -21.87
N GLU A 524 47.73 -26.75 -21.21
CA GLU A 524 49.10 -26.89 -21.73
C GLU A 524 49.66 -25.60 -22.36
N ASP A 525 50.78 -25.19 -21.78
CA ASP A 525 51.59 -23.99 -22.00
C ASP A 525 51.90 -23.63 -23.47
N ALA A 526 51.88 -22.31 -23.78
CA ALA A 526 52.92 -21.58 -24.52
C ALA A 526 52.63 -20.06 -24.58
#